data_AF-A0A0L1J6E7-F1
#
_entry.id   AF-A0A0L1J6E7-F1
#
_cell.length_a   1.000
_cell.length_b   1.000
_cell.length_c   1.000
_cell.angle_alpha   90.00
_cell.angle_beta   90.00
_cell.angle_gamma   90.00
#
_symmetry.space_group_name_H-M   'P 1'
#
loop_
_entity.id
_entity.type
_entity.pdbx_description
1 polymer ?
#
loop_
_entity_poly.entity_id
_entity_poly.type
_entity_poly.pdbx_seq_one_letter_code
_entity_poly.pdbx_strand_id
1 'polypeptide(L)'
;MASRKRGPPSSETQSPRRIRTRSSGAIERLPPSPACPGEVKTRDRGSLLKLPPGSDIFEAVAKVRADKNLTDEEAFLELLAAYDIPLSTLSQISAKKLEVSFSNVTYKQIAPYVWLNPNAGGRDMLRLDVFRSRIPTAMFQDIVRDVEDAFTQYGPLDSHDNEETRSRFISSLFTRIVCVFNSIIVNKPETLLDAEFPRKGHIEHHFAALDSVSIVFIEVKKSWTMGKQGLDIKGQVLAECAASDYTNMKQGHWVPILAILCDGNNFEFFVFDSSAKEIYSSRRITGIIADELGDHADLLLSTKRTCEYLFDWFVMGYINSLQSFGDQSLKRSNTKKRESTSQWENALTNAHTAHWYLREAAEAAKKKRFNDAETMAGRGLEQLKQSVLEIPREPLYERSLESLWDGSAPLEEALSNRNIF
;
A
#
# COMPACT_ATOMS: atom_id res chain seq x y z
N MET A 1 -83.46 7.12 12.17
CA MET A 1 -82.21 6.47 11.70
C MET A 1 -82.26 6.39 10.18
N ALA A 2 -81.70 7.39 9.49
CA ALA A 2 -81.82 7.53 8.05
C ALA A 2 -80.53 7.06 7.34
N SER A 3 -80.73 6.16 6.39
CA SER A 3 -79.78 5.64 5.43
C SER A 3 -79.48 6.65 4.32
N ARG A 4 -78.25 6.70 3.79
CA ARG A 4 -78.03 6.76 2.32
C ARG A 4 -76.59 6.48 1.89
N LYS A 5 -76.53 5.90 0.68
CA LYS A 5 -75.44 5.26 -0.05
C LYS A 5 -74.48 6.24 -0.77
N ARG A 6 -73.33 5.67 -1.14
CA ARG A 6 -72.22 6.15 -1.99
C ARG A 6 -72.60 6.75 -3.37
N GLY A 7 -71.74 7.67 -3.85
CA GLY A 7 -71.51 8.00 -5.28
C GLY A 7 -70.64 9.28 -5.43
N PRO A 8 -69.82 9.44 -6.50
CA PRO A 8 -68.46 10.02 -6.44
C PRO A 8 -68.30 11.37 -7.21
N PRO A 9 -67.10 11.75 -7.69
CA PRO A 9 -66.11 12.62 -7.05
C PRO A 9 -66.00 14.02 -7.71
N SER A 10 -65.48 15.01 -7.00
CA SER A 10 -65.14 16.31 -7.59
C SER A 10 -63.71 16.74 -7.25
N SER A 11 -62.92 16.79 -8.32
CA SER A 11 -61.69 17.53 -8.57
C SER A 11 -61.28 18.62 -7.57
N GLU A 12 -60.08 18.49 -7.04
CA GLU A 12 -59.25 19.64 -6.65
C GLU A 12 -57.86 19.54 -7.30
N THR A 13 -57.74 20.30 -8.38
CA THR A 13 -56.65 21.19 -8.74
C THR A 13 -55.24 20.82 -8.27
N GLN A 14 -54.46 20.28 -9.21
CA GLN A 14 -53.02 20.19 -9.13
C GLN A 14 -52.40 21.60 -9.05
N SER A 15 -51.47 21.77 -8.11
CA SER A 15 -50.46 22.84 -8.13
C SER A 15 -49.07 22.21 -8.02
N PRO A 16 -48.04 22.82 -8.64
CA PRO A 16 -46.96 22.08 -9.29
C PRO A 16 -45.93 21.51 -8.31
N ARG A 17 -45.43 20.32 -8.66
CA ARG A 17 -44.24 19.68 -8.08
C ARG A 17 -43.08 20.66 -8.07
N ARG A 18 -42.77 21.20 -6.89
CA ARG A 18 -41.47 21.81 -6.59
C ARG A 18 -40.42 20.71 -6.67
N ILE A 19 -39.65 20.72 -7.75
CA ILE A 19 -38.37 20.04 -7.86
C ILE A 19 -37.52 20.55 -6.70
N ARG A 20 -37.35 19.72 -5.67
CA ARG A 20 -36.35 19.95 -4.62
C ARG A 20 -35.01 19.52 -5.20
N THR A 21 -34.32 20.47 -5.81
CA THR A 21 -32.86 20.48 -5.91
C THR A 21 -32.31 20.35 -4.49
N ARG A 22 -31.87 19.14 -4.12
CA ARG A 22 -31.04 18.92 -2.93
C ARG A 22 -29.60 19.22 -3.35
N SER A 23 -29.18 20.46 -3.14
CA SER A 23 -27.77 20.82 -2.99
C SER A 23 -27.41 20.80 -1.50
N SER A 24 -26.61 19.81 -1.09
CA SER A 24 -25.71 19.88 0.07
C SER A 24 -24.71 18.74 -0.07
N GLY A 25 -23.41 19.08 -0.21
CA GLY A 25 -22.33 18.18 -0.62
C GLY A 25 -22.19 16.92 0.24
N ALA A 26 -22.54 15.78 -0.35
CA ALA A 26 -22.03 14.50 0.10
C ALA A 26 -20.62 14.35 -0.50
N ILE A 27 -19.61 14.14 0.34
CA ILE A 27 -18.26 13.82 -0.12
C ILE A 27 -18.35 12.49 -0.87
N GLU A 28 -17.93 12.49 -2.13
CA GLU A 28 -17.89 11.30 -2.98
C GLU A 28 -16.78 10.37 -2.46
N ARG A 29 -17.18 9.22 -1.88
CA ARG A 29 -16.25 8.27 -1.27
C ARG A 29 -16.73 6.85 -1.51
N LEU A 30 -15.79 5.96 -1.79
CA LEU A 30 -16.05 4.53 -1.95
C LEU A 30 -16.34 3.87 -0.59
N PRO A 31 -17.14 2.78 -0.57
CA PRO A 31 -17.34 2.02 0.65
C PRO A 31 -16.02 1.42 1.15
N PRO A 32 -15.86 1.26 2.48
CA PRO A 32 -14.72 0.56 3.06
C PRO A 32 -14.49 -0.83 2.46
N SER A 33 -13.23 -1.21 2.35
CA SER A 33 -12.79 -2.54 1.90
C SER A 33 -11.57 -2.99 2.70
N PRO A 34 -11.16 -4.27 2.66
CA PRO A 34 -9.94 -4.71 3.35
C PRO A 34 -8.70 -3.89 2.95
N ALA A 35 -8.54 -3.59 1.67
CA ALA A 35 -7.39 -2.83 1.15
C ALA A 35 -7.46 -1.32 1.47
N CYS A 36 -8.65 -0.78 1.74
CA CYS A 36 -8.84 0.60 2.17
C CYS A 36 -9.99 0.64 3.20
N PRO A 37 -9.68 0.37 4.49
CA PRO A 37 -10.67 0.20 5.55
C PRO A 37 -11.37 1.51 5.91
N GLY A 38 -10.79 2.63 5.50
CA GLY A 38 -11.39 3.95 5.63
C GLY A 38 -11.30 4.57 7.02
N GLU A 39 -10.75 3.85 8.00
CA GLU A 39 -10.43 4.31 9.34
C GLU A 39 -9.13 3.69 9.83
N VAL A 40 -8.44 4.37 10.73
CA VAL A 40 -7.25 3.84 11.40
C VAL A 40 -7.71 2.91 12.51
N LYS A 41 -7.36 1.62 12.39
CA LYS A 41 -7.70 0.64 13.42
C LYS A 41 -6.64 0.61 14.52
N THR A 42 -7.06 0.12 15.68
CA THR A 42 -6.15 -0.16 16.78
C THR A 42 -5.63 -1.59 16.66
N ARG A 43 -4.32 -1.77 16.71
CA ARG A 43 -3.75 -3.13 16.84
C ARG A 43 -4.08 -3.64 18.23
N ASP A 44 -4.58 -4.86 18.29
CA ASP A 44 -4.46 -5.65 19.51
C ASP A 44 -2.95 -5.82 19.75
N ARG A 45 -2.42 -5.11 20.75
CA ARG A 45 -1.01 -5.26 21.14
C ARG A 45 -0.75 -6.65 21.71
N GLY A 46 -1.77 -7.51 21.81
CA GLY A 46 -1.78 -8.67 22.66
C GLY A 46 -1.47 -8.26 24.09
N SER A 47 -1.22 -9.26 24.92
CA SER A 47 -0.42 -9.08 26.11
C SER A 47 1.05 -8.86 25.74
N LEU A 48 1.37 -7.89 24.86
CA LEU A 48 2.61 -7.12 25.02
C LEU A 48 2.40 -6.33 26.31
N LEU A 49 2.66 -7.06 27.39
CA LEU A 49 2.53 -6.69 28.78
C LEU A 49 3.09 -5.28 28.93
N LYS A 50 2.20 -4.28 28.94
CA LYS A 50 2.37 -3.27 29.96
C LYS A 50 2.45 -4.08 31.24
N LEU A 51 3.60 -4.02 31.90
CA LEU A 51 3.72 -4.54 33.25
C LEU A 51 2.43 -4.13 33.99
N PRO A 52 1.80 -5.06 34.73
CA PRO A 52 0.55 -4.76 35.42
C PRO A 52 0.64 -3.40 36.12
N PRO A 53 -0.37 -2.53 36.04
CA PRO A 53 -0.35 -1.28 36.79
C PRO A 53 -0.04 -1.57 38.27
N GLY A 54 1.05 -0.99 38.80
CA GLY A 54 1.58 -1.31 40.14
C GLY A 54 2.71 -2.35 40.18
N SER A 55 3.19 -2.82 39.02
CA SER A 55 4.37 -3.67 38.93
C SER A 55 5.62 -2.90 39.34
N ASP A 56 6.26 -3.37 40.40
CA ASP A 56 7.51 -2.86 40.97
C ASP A 56 8.76 -3.36 40.24
N ILE A 57 8.63 -4.19 39.18
CA ILE A 57 9.76 -4.79 38.45
C ILE A 57 10.86 -3.78 38.07
N PHE A 58 10.52 -2.56 37.61
CA PHE A 58 11.53 -1.56 37.28
C PHE A 58 12.23 -0.99 38.53
N GLU A 59 11.50 -0.83 39.63
CA GLU A 59 12.06 -0.41 40.92
C GLU A 59 12.92 -1.52 41.53
N ALA A 60 12.51 -2.78 41.38
CA ALA A 60 13.27 -3.95 41.78
C ALA A 60 14.57 -4.09 40.99
N VAL A 61 14.55 -3.90 39.66
CA VAL A 61 15.77 -3.89 38.82
C VAL A 61 16.68 -2.74 39.21
N ALA A 62 16.14 -1.52 39.37
CA ALA A 62 16.92 -0.36 39.78
C ALA A 62 17.56 -0.55 41.16
N LYS A 63 16.84 -1.16 42.10
CA LYS A 63 17.31 -1.48 43.44
C LYS A 63 18.40 -2.55 43.42
N VAL A 64 18.20 -3.66 42.69
CA VAL A 64 19.22 -4.72 42.53
C VAL A 64 20.49 -4.16 41.89
N ARG A 65 20.34 -3.29 40.89
CA ARG A 65 21.45 -2.59 40.24
C ARG A 65 22.22 -1.70 41.22
N ALA A 66 21.50 -0.92 42.03
CA ALA A 66 22.09 -0.01 43.01
C ALA A 66 22.76 -0.74 44.18
N ASP A 67 22.10 -1.77 44.72
CA ASP A 67 22.57 -2.53 45.90
C ASP A 67 23.85 -3.33 45.61
N LYS A 68 24.02 -3.79 44.37
CA LYS A 68 25.15 -4.65 43.96
C LYS A 68 26.11 -3.99 42.97
N ASN A 69 25.86 -2.73 42.61
CA ASN A 69 26.64 -1.95 41.65
C ASN A 69 26.84 -2.69 40.30
N LEU A 70 25.76 -3.27 39.79
CA LEU A 70 25.74 -4.12 38.60
C LEU A 70 25.50 -3.32 37.31
N THR A 71 25.85 -3.89 36.17
CA THR A 71 25.37 -3.46 34.86
C THR A 71 23.88 -3.78 34.67
N ASP A 72 23.23 -3.20 33.65
CA ASP A 72 21.82 -3.48 33.37
C ASP A 72 21.56 -4.96 33.04
N GLU A 73 22.52 -5.61 32.38
CA GLU A 73 22.45 -7.02 32.00
C GLU A 73 22.60 -7.93 33.23
N GLU A 74 23.56 -7.63 34.10
CA GLU A 74 23.77 -8.36 35.36
C GLU A 74 22.60 -8.15 36.32
N ALA A 75 22.07 -6.93 36.44
CA ALA A 75 20.90 -6.66 37.27
C ALA A 75 19.65 -7.39 36.76
N PHE A 76 19.49 -7.52 35.45
CA PHE A 76 18.41 -8.29 34.84
C PHE A 76 18.55 -9.80 35.11
N LEU A 77 19.75 -10.36 34.94
CA LEU A 77 20.02 -11.78 35.24
C LEU A 77 19.81 -12.09 36.73
N GLU A 78 20.22 -11.18 37.60
CA GLU A 78 20.05 -11.32 39.04
C GLU A 78 18.58 -11.23 39.45
N LEU A 79 17.79 -10.39 38.78
CA LEU A 79 16.34 -10.33 38.95
C LEU A 79 15.70 -11.67 38.57
N LEU A 80 16.08 -12.24 37.41
CA LEU A 80 15.55 -13.53 36.98
C LEU A 80 15.88 -14.65 37.96
N ALA A 81 17.11 -14.66 38.49
CA ALA A 81 17.51 -15.58 39.54
C ALA A 81 16.69 -15.37 40.82
N ALA A 82 16.43 -14.13 41.23
CA ALA A 82 15.62 -13.81 42.41
C ALA A 82 14.16 -14.25 42.31
N TYR A 83 13.63 -14.38 41.09
CA TYR A 83 12.27 -14.89 40.83
C TYR A 83 12.24 -16.36 40.39
N ASP A 84 13.36 -17.10 40.55
CA ASP A 84 13.51 -18.49 40.13
C ASP A 84 13.10 -18.72 38.68
N ILE A 85 13.37 -17.74 37.79
CA ILE A 85 13.11 -17.85 36.35
C ILE A 85 14.36 -18.46 35.71
N PRO A 86 14.33 -19.73 35.28
CA PRO A 86 15.48 -20.34 34.65
C PRO A 86 15.87 -19.59 33.38
N LEU A 87 17.17 -19.40 33.15
CA LEU A 87 17.69 -18.92 31.86
C LEU A 87 17.23 -19.78 30.68
N SER A 88 16.96 -21.08 30.91
CA SER A 88 16.35 -21.95 29.91
C SER A 88 14.95 -21.49 29.49
N THR A 89 14.18 -20.85 30.38
CA THR A 89 12.89 -20.23 30.06
C THR A 89 13.06 -19.02 29.16
N LEU A 90 14.09 -18.19 29.40
CA LEU A 90 14.45 -17.12 28.46
C LEU A 90 14.89 -17.68 27.11
N SER A 91 15.64 -18.78 27.10
CA SER A 91 16.04 -19.44 25.86
C SER A 91 14.84 -20.04 25.12
N GLN A 92 13.80 -20.51 25.82
CA GLN A 92 12.54 -20.95 25.21
C GLN A 92 11.72 -19.77 24.66
N ILE A 93 11.78 -18.61 25.31
CA ILE A 93 11.14 -17.37 24.84
C ILE A 93 11.91 -16.79 23.65
N SER A 94 13.26 -16.85 23.66
CA SER A 94 14.10 -16.38 22.55
C SER A 94 14.11 -17.37 21.38
N ALA A 95 13.97 -18.68 21.63
CA ALA A 95 13.82 -19.74 20.62
C ALA A 95 12.44 -19.73 19.93
N LYS A 96 11.49 -18.91 20.40
CA LYS A 96 10.27 -18.58 19.63
C LYS A 96 10.51 -17.53 18.54
N LYS A 97 11.71 -16.95 18.45
CA LYS A 97 12.11 -16.19 17.25
C LYS A 97 12.13 -17.15 16.05
N LEU A 98 11.65 -16.69 14.89
CA LEU A 98 11.88 -17.40 13.64
C LEU A 98 13.41 -17.56 13.48
N GLU A 99 13.94 -18.77 13.65
CA GLU A 99 15.33 -19.13 13.29
C GLU A 99 15.48 -19.30 11.77
N VAL A 100 14.88 -18.41 10.98
CA VAL A 100 14.85 -18.52 9.52
C VAL A 100 15.11 -17.16 8.92
N SER A 101 16.05 -17.09 7.98
CA SER A 101 16.23 -15.91 7.13
C SER A 101 14.92 -15.65 6.38
N PHE A 102 14.45 -14.39 6.34
CA PHE A 102 13.25 -13.98 5.61
C PHE A 102 13.27 -14.46 4.15
N SER A 103 14.45 -14.44 3.52
CA SER A 103 14.68 -14.93 2.16
C SER A 103 14.50 -16.45 1.96
N ASN A 104 14.44 -17.27 3.01
CA ASN A 104 14.31 -18.73 2.92
C ASN A 104 13.13 -19.29 3.73
N VAL A 105 12.21 -18.42 4.17
CA VAL A 105 11.05 -18.84 4.97
C VAL A 105 10.05 -19.62 4.12
N THR A 106 9.63 -20.77 4.61
CA THR A 106 8.55 -21.58 4.00
C THR A 106 7.19 -21.12 4.48
N TYR A 107 6.14 -21.40 3.70
CA TYR A 107 4.76 -21.10 4.12
C TYR A 107 4.43 -21.70 5.49
N LYS A 108 4.84 -22.96 5.72
CA LYS A 108 4.59 -23.68 6.97
C LYS A 108 5.25 -23.01 8.18
N GLN A 109 6.41 -22.38 7.98
CA GLN A 109 7.13 -21.70 9.05
C GLN A 109 6.47 -20.37 9.42
N ILE A 110 6.03 -19.58 8.44
CA ILE A 110 5.46 -18.25 8.72
C ILE A 110 3.98 -18.29 9.08
N ALA A 111 3.19 -19.22 8.51
CA ALA A 111 1.74 -19.26 8.66
C ALA A 111 1.24 -19.14 10.12
N PRO A 112 1.82 -19.85 11.11
CA PRO A 112 1.41 -19.73 12.51
C PRO A 112 1.58 -18.33 13.11
N TYR A 113 2.52 -17.54 12.58
CA TYR A 113 2.82 -16.18 13.05
C TYR A 113 1.94 -15.11 12.41
N VAL A 114 1.23 -15.45 11.33
CA VAL A 114 0.35 -14.55 10.57
C VAL A 114 -1.10 -15.06 10.56
N TRP A 115 -1.47 -15.81 11.62
CA TRP A 115 -2.83 -16.27 11.88
C TRP A 115 -3.40 -17.23 10.84
N LEU A 116 -2.52 -17.92 10.11
CA LEU A 116 -2.88 -18.93 9.14
C LEU A 116 -2.53 -20.34 9.64
N ASN A 117 -3.27 -21.33 9.15
CA ASN A 117 -3.01 -22.74 9.35
C ASN A 117 -1.89 -23.20 8.39
N PRO A 118 -0.74 -23.66 8.91
CA PRO A 118 0.39 -24.11 8.08
C PRO A 118 0.04 -25.29 7.14
N ASN A 119 -1.02 -26.04 7.45
CA ASN A 119 -1.47 -27.17 6.63
C ASN A 119 -2.58 -26.80 5.64
N ALA A 120 -3.13 -25.58 5.71
CA ALA A 120 -4.18 -25.14 4.79
C ALA A 120 -3.64 -24.70 3.42
N GLY A 121 -2.33 -24.43 3.30
CA GLY A 121 -1.69 -24.04 2.05
C GLY A 121 -2.28 -22.77 1.44
N GLY A 122 -2.58 -21.77 2.26
CA GLY A 122 -3.15 -20.48 1.84
C GLY A 122 -4.62 -20.54 1.42
N ARG A 123 -5.31 -21.66 1.62
CA ARG A 123 -6.76 -21.77 1.36
C ARG A 123 -7.62 -21.10 2.41
N ASP A 124 -7.06 -20.89 3.58
CA ASP A 124 -7.60 -20.18 4.74
C ASP A 124 -7.43 -18.65 4.66
N MET A 125 -6.71 -18.14 3.66
CA MET A 125 -6.74 -16.72 3.32
C MET A 125 -8.12 -16.34 2.78
N LEU A 126 -8.62 -15.18 3.22
CA LEU A 126 -9.88 -14.61 2.77
C LEU A 126 -9.79 -14.16 1.31
N ARG A 127 -10.94 -14.16 0.61
CA ARG A 127 -11.00 -13.70 -0.77
C ARG A 127 -10.89 -12.17 -0.82
N LEU A 128 -10.05 -11.68 -1.71
CA LEU A 128 -9.91 -10.26 -2.03
C LEU A 128 -10.50 -9.98 -3.42
N ASP A 129 -11.38 -8.99 -3.51
CA ASP A 129 -11.79 -8.45 -4.81
C ASP A 129 -10.86 -7.28 -5.17
N VAL A 130 -10.33 -7.31 -6.40
CA VAL A 130 -9.38 -6.32 -6.93
C VAL A 130 -10.10 -5.47 -7.98
N PHE A 131 -9.95 -4.15 -7.86
CA PHE A 131 -10.61 -3.18 -8.71
C PHE A 131 -9.61 -2.40 -9.55
N ARG A 132 -10.10 -1.79 -10.62
CA ARG A 132 -9.30 -0.92 -11.49
C ARG A 132 -9.64 0.53 -11.21
N SER A 133 -8.61 1.33 -11.02
CA SER A 133 -8.69 2.79 -11.07
C SER A 133 -8.24 3.23 -12.46
N ARG A 134 -9.13 3.85 -13.23
CA ARG A 134 -8.88 4.15 -14.65
C ARG A 134 -7.81 5.23 -14.79
N ILE A 135 -6.73 4.92 -15.48
CA ILE A 135 -5.68 5.89 -15.84
C ILE A 135 -6.13 6.71 -17.05
N PRO A 136 -6.00 8.06 -17.05
CA PRO A 136 -6.27 8.90 -18.21
C PRO A 136 -5.44 8.51 -19.44
N THR A 137 -5.96 8.77 -20.63
CA THR A 137 -5.34 8.37 -21.90
C THR A 137 -3.96 8.96 -22.06
N ALA A 138 -3.77 10.26 -21.76
CA ALA A 138 -2.47 10.92 -21.88
C ALA A 138 -1.40 10.24 -20.99
N MET A 139 -1.71 10.01 -19.72
CA MET A 139 -0.80 9.31 -18.80
C MET A 139 -0.53 7.87 -19.24
N PHE A 140 -1.53 7.20 -19.82
CA PHE A 140 -1.32 5.84 -20.32
C PHE A 140 -0.42 5.81 -21.56
N GLN A 141 -0.48 6.80 -22.44
CA GLN A 141 0.46 6.92 -23.56
C GLN A 141 1.91 7.07 -23.07
N ASP A 142 2.14 7.79 -21.98
CA ASP A 142 3.47 7.88 -21.35
C ASP A 142 3.95 6.50 -20.86
N ILE A 143 3.07 5.75 -20.19
CA ILE A 143 3.39 4.38 -19.73
C ILE A 143 3.69 3.47 -20.92
N VAL A 144 2.94 3.57 -22.02
CA VAL A 144 3.19 2.75 -23.21
C VAL A 144 4.59 3.03 -23.77
N ARG A 145 5.01 4.30 -23.82
CA ARG A 145 6.37 4.65 -24.24
C ARG A 145 7.43 4.05 -23.33
N ASP A 146 7.25 4.16 -22.01
CA ASP A 146 8.18 3.55 -21.05
C ASP A 146 8.27 2.01 -21.21
N VAL A 147 7.14 1.37 -21.52
CA VAL A 147 7.06 -0.08 -21.77
C VAL A 147 7.74 -0.46 -23.10
N GLU A 148 7.54 0.33 -24.16
CA GLU A 148 8.21 0.14 -25.46
C GLU A 148 9.72 0.30 -25.34
N ASP A 149 10.19 1.29 -24.58
CA ASP A 149 11.60 1.48 -24.26
C ASP A 149 12.15 0.27 -23.49
N ALA A 150 11.40 -0.25 -22.51
CA ALA A 150 11.78 -1.44 -21.76
C ALA A 150 11.82 -2.70 -22.66
N PHE A 151 10.88 -2.89 -23.58
CA PHE A 151 10.93 -3.97 -24.56
C PHE A 151 12.15 -3.85 -25.48
N THR A 152 12.46 -2.64 -25.94
CA THR A 152 13.61 -2.37 -26.80
C THR A 152 14.93 -2.67 -26.07
N GLN A 153 15.00 -2.31 -24.79
CA GLN A 153 16.21 -2.45 -23.98
C GLN A 153 16.45 -3.88 -23.47
N TYR A 154 15.38 -4.57 -23.05
CA TYR A 154 15.47 -5.84 -22.32
C TYR A 154 14.91 -7.04 -23.08
N GLY A 155 14.28 -6.82 -24.24
CA GLY A 155 13.58 -7.85 -25.00
C GLY A 155 12.22 -8.22 -24.38
N PRO A 156 11.50 -9.19 -24.96
CA PRO A 156 10.22 -9.65 -24.46
C PRO A 156 10.31 -10.27 -23.06
N LEU A 157 9.22 -10.24 -22.31
CA LEU A 157 9.17 -10.70 -20.92
C LEU A 157 9.57 -12.18 -20.74
N ASP A 158 9.32 -13.00 -21.77
CA ASP A 158 9.69 -14.42 -21.79
C ASP A 158 11.19 -14.66 -22.01
N SER A 159 11.92 -13.69 -22.57
CA SER A 159 13.37 -13.75 -22.73
C SER A 159 14.14 -13.26 -21.50
N HIS A 160 13.47 -12.81 -20.44
CA HIS A 160 14.14 -12.34 -19.22
C HIS A 160 14.57 -13.52 -18.34
N ASP A 161 15.87 -13.84 -18.37
CA ASP A 161 16.45 -14.99 -17.64
C ASP A 161 16.84 -14.72 -16.19
N ASN A 162 16.85 -13.47 -15.76
CA ASN A 162 17.17 -13.05 -14.40
C ASN A 162 16.11 -12.08 -13.83
N GLU A 163 16.04 -12.01 -12.51
CA GLU A 163 15.07 -11.18 -11.75
C GLU A 163 15.29 -9.68 -12.00
N GLU A 164 16.54 -9.23 -12.11
CA GLU A 164 16.89 -7.82 -12.28
C GLU A 164 16.38 -7.24 -13.61
N THR A 165 16.56 -7.97 -14.71
CA THR A 165 16.05 -7.57 -16.02
C THR A 165 14.53 -7.50 -16.01
N ARG A 166 13.87 -8.49 -15.41
CA ARG A 166 12.42 -8.52 -15.26
C ARG A 166 11.93 -7.35 -14.40
N SER A 167 12.64 -7.02 -13.34
CA SER A 167 12.24 -5.94 -12.42
C SER A 167 12.37 -4.57 -13.02
N ARG A 168 13.39 -4.35 -13.84
CA ARG A 168 13.50 -3.14 -14.66
C ARG A 168 12.34 -3.01 -15.65
N PHE A 169 11.94 -4.13 -16.27
CA PHE A 169 10.77 -4.14 -17.14
C PHE A 169 9.48 -3.84 -16.36
N ILE A 170 9.22 -4.53 -15.25
CA ILE A 170 8.01 -4.34 -14.44
C ILE A 170 7.94 -2.93 -13.86
N SER A 171 9.08 -2.31 -13.55
CA SER A 171 9.14 -0.92 -13.12
C SER A 171 8.55 0.05 -14.15
N SER A 172 8.68 -0.22 -15.46
CA SER A 172 8.05 0.60 -16.51
C SER A 172 6.52 0.70 -16.38
N LEU A 173 5.88 -0.31 -15.78
CA LEU A 173 4.42 -0.35 -15.59
C LEU A 173 3.93 0.64 -14.52
N PHE A 174 4.78 1.02 -13.58
CA PHE A 174 4.39 1.83 -12.43
C PHE A 174 5.22 3.10 -12.22
N THR A 175 6.30 3.34 -12.96
CA THR A 175 7.10 4.57 -12.84
C THR A 175 6.24 5.82 -12.93
N ARG A 176 5.46 5.98 -14.01
CA ARG A 176 4.56 7.15 -14.16
C ARG A 176 3.49 7.21 -13.07
N ILE A 177 3.02 6.06 -12.60
CA ILE A 177 2.05 5.98 -11.50
C ILE A 177 2.64 6.55 -10.22
N VAL A 178 3.84 6.11 -9.83
CA VAL A 178 4.52 6.58 -8.62
C VAL A 178 4.84 8.08 -8.73
N CYS A 179 5.22 8.58 -9.91
CA CYS A 179 5.48 10.00 -10.13
C CYS A 179 4.27 10.92 -9.84
N VAL A 180 3.03 10.43 -9.95
CA VAL A 180 1.82 11.21 -9.60
C VAL A 180 1.84 11.65 -8.14
N PHE A 181 2.48 10.88 -7.26
CA PHE A 181 2.54 11.16 -5.84
C PHE A 181 3.66 12.12 -5.44
N ASN A 182 4.39 12.70 -6.41
CA ASN A 182 5.40 13.75 -6.21
C ASN A 182 6.34 13.51 -5.02
N SER A 183 6.99 12.34 -4.98
CA SER A 183 7.91 11.92 -3.90
C SER A 183 7.28 11.73 -2.51
N ILE A 184 5.95 11.76 -2.39
CA ILE A 184 5.26 11.36 -1.15
C ILE A 184 5.27 9.84 -0.99
N ILE A 185 5.07 9.12 -2.10
CA ILE A 185 5.36 7.69 -2.18
C ILE A 185 6.78 7.54 -2.72
N VAL A 186 7.63 6.87 -1.97
CA VAL A 186 9.01 6.60 -2.37
C VAL A 186 9.26 5.11 -2.30
N ASN A 187 9.80 4.56 -3.39
CA ASN A 187 10.37 3.22 -3.36
C ASN A 187 11.65 3.25 -2.54
N LYS A 188 11.67 2.52 -1.43
CA LYS A 188 12.88 2.20 -0.69
C LYS A 188 13.27 0.78 -1.14
N PRO A 189 14.08 0.64 -2.21
CA PRO A 189 14.67 -0.66 -2.48
C PRO A 189 15.42 -1.09 -1.22
N GLU A 190 15.36 -2.39 -0.88
CA GLU A 190 16.18 -2.89 0.20
C GLU A 190 17.64 -2.45 -0.05
N THR A 191 18.31 -1.96 1.00
CA THR A 191 19.70 -1.55 0.90
C THR A 191 20.52 -2.73 0.38
N LEU A 192 20.88 -2.68 -0.89
CA LEU A 192 21.92 -3.48 -1.55
C LEU A 192 23.30 -3.38 -0.84
N LEU A 193 23.40 -2.67 0.30
CA LEU A 193 24.63 -2.25 0.95
C LEU A 193 24.76 -2.59 2.46
N ASP A 194 23.83 -3.33 3.09
CA ASP A 194 24.03 -3.82 4.47
C ASP A 194 23.82 -5.34 4.65
N ALA A 195 23.61 -6.08 3.57
CA ALA A 195 23.66 -7.54 3.59
C ALA A 195 24.98 -8.01 2.97
N GLU A 196 25.86 -8.64 3.75
CA GLU A 196 27.11 -9.28 3.28
C GLU A 196 26.88 -10.38 2.21
N PHE A 197 25.63 -10.70 1.88
CA PHE A 197 25.27 -11.68 0.86
C PHE A 197 24.12 -11.17 0.00
N PRO A 198 24.22 -11.22 -1.35
CA PRO A 198 23.06 -11.03 -2.20
C PRO A 198 22.02 -12.11 -1.88
N ARG A 199 20.84 -11.68 -1.43
CA ARG A 199 19.68 -12.57 -1.23
C ARG A 199 19.30 -13.12 -2.60
N LYS A 200 19.52 -14.42 -2.81
CA LYS A 200 19.16 -15.09 -4.07
C LYS A 200 17.64 -15.29 -4.13
N GLY A 201 16.98 -14.82 -5.20
CA GLY A 201 15.74 -15.44 -5.67
C GLY A 201 14.50 -14.54 -5.86
N HIS A 202 14.56 -13.24 -5.53
CA HIS A 202 13.48 -12.27 -5.76
C HIS A 202 13.98 -10.82 -5.59
N ILE A 203 13.25 -9.86 -6.17
CA ILE A 203 13.46 -8.42 -5.95
C ILE A 203 12.27 -7.85 -5.18
N GLU A 204 12.58 -7.02 -4.19
CA GLU A 204 11.60 -6.42 -3.28
C GLU A 204 11.60 -4.90 -3.42
N HIS A 205 10.42 -4.32 -3.60
CA HIS A 205 10.20 -2.89 -3.50
C HIS A 205 9.31 -2.57 -2.31
N HIS A 206 9.84 -1.78 -1.38
CA HIS A 206 9.09 -1.27 -0.25
C HIS A 206 8.68 0.17 -0.53
N PHE A 207 7.42 0.39 -0.92
CA PHE A 207 6.92 1.74 -1.11
C PHE A 207 6.47 2.30 0.23
N ALA A 208 7.19 3.32 0.69
CA ALA A 208 6.87 4.06 1.89
C ALA A 208 6.14 5.35 1.52
N ALA A 209 5.03 5.61 2.21
CA ALA A 209 4.26 6.84 2.12
C ALA A 209 4.09 7.43 3.51
N LEU A 210 4.46 8.70 3.68
CA LEU A 210 4.34 9.44 4.95
C LEU A 210 4.90 8.64 6.15
N ASP A 211 6.15 8.21 6.01
CA ASP A 211 6.93 7.42 6.98
C ASP A 211 6.46 5.97 7.20
N SER A 212 5.27 5.59 6.74
CA SER A 212 4.76 4.21 6.80
C SER A 212 5.04 3.41 5.51
N VAL A 213 5.47 2.16 5.62
CA VAL A 213 5.48 1.22 4.48
C VAL A 213 4.04 0.81 4.17
N SER A 214 3.52 1.15 3.00
CA SER A 214 2.12 0.86 2.64
C SER A 214 2.00 -0.25 1.60
N ILE A 215 2.99 -0.37 0.70
CA ILE A 215 2.98 -1.37 -0.37
C ILE A 215 4.30 -2.15 -0.37
N VAL A 216 4.18 -3.48 -0.41
CA VAL A 216 5.30 -4.41 -0.60
C VAL A 216 5.11 -5.06 -1.95
N PHE A 217 6.08 -4.91 -2.84
CA PHE A 217 6.04 -5.49 -4.18
C PHE A 217 7.16 -6.50 -4.30
N ILE A 218 6.83 -7.77 -4.50
CA ILE A 218 7.77 -8.87 -4.61
C ILE A 218 7.70 -9.46 -6.01
N GLU A 219 8.85 -9.47 -6.66
CA GLU A 219 9.01 -10.01 -7.99
C GLU A 219 9.85 -11.28 -8.00
N VAL A 220 9.39 -12.27 -8.76
CA VAL A 220 10.04 -13.60 -8.84
C VAL A 220 10.52 -13.95 -10.25
N LYS A 221 11.59 -14.74 -10.30
CA LYS A 221 12.40 -15.03 -11.49
C LYS A 221 11.68 -15.56 -12.73
N LYS A 222 10.79 -16.55 -12.58
CA LYS A 222 10.18 -17.26 -13.71
C LYS A 222 8.95 -18.06 -13.27
N SER A 223 7.95 -18.15 -14.17
CA SER A 223 6.67 -18.87 -14.07
C SER A 223 6.31 -19.26 -12.64
N TRP A 224 5.58 -18.39 -11.94
CA TRP A 224 5.12 -18.61 -10.57
C TRP A 224 4.61 -20.06 -10.42
N THR A 225 5.44 -20.90 -9.81
CA THR A 225 5.30 -22.35 -9.89
C THR A 225 4.12 -22.80 -9.03
N MET A 226 3.33 -23.75 -9.53
CA MET A 226 2.27 -24.37 -8.75
C MET A 226 2.88 -25.30 -7.69
N GLY A 227 2.14 -25.56 -6.62
CA GLY A 227 2.55 -26.51 -5.58
C GLY A 227 3.46 -25.89 -4.51
N LYS A 228 4.41 -26.68 -3.98
CA LYS A 228 5.18 -26.33 -2.78
C LYS A 228 6.00 -25.05 -2.94
N GLN A 229 6.70 -24.90 -4.06
CA GLN A 229 7.53 -23.72 -4.33
C GLN A 229 6.69 -22.43 -4.37
N GLY A 230 5.54 -22.45 -5.04
CA GLY A 230 4.61 -21.32 -5.05
C GLY A 230 4.05 -20.97 -3.68
N LEU A 231 3.87 -21.96 -2.79
CA LEU A 231 3.50 -21.71 -1.40
C LEU A 231 4.64 -21.07 -0.63
N ASP A 232 5.87 -21.55 -0.77
CA ASP A 232 7.03 -20.99 -0.07
C ASP A 232 7.28 -19.52 -0.47
N ILE A 233 7.07 -19.15 -1.73
CA ILE A 233 7.07 -17.75 -2.19
C ILE A 233 5.99 -16.92 -1.46
N LYS A 234 4.77 -17.46 -1.29
CA LYS A 234 3.76 -16.77 -0.46
C LYS A 234 4.20 -16.66 1.00
N GLY A 235 4.96 -17.63 1.49
CA GLY A 235 5.58 -17.57 2.80
C GLY A 235 6.48 -16.33 2.94
N GLN A 236 7.32 -16.08 1.94
CA GLN A 236 8.16 -14.87 1.88
C GLN A 236 7.32 -13.59 1.87
N VAL A 237 6.30 -13.50 1.00
CA VAL A 237 5.38 -12.34 0.96
C VAL A 237 4.77 -12.04 2.34
N LEU A 238 4.32 -13.07 3.05
CA LEU A 238 3.73 -12.91 4.39
C LEU A 238 4.76 -12.45 5.42
N ALA A 239 6.00 -12.93 5.31
CA ALA A 239 7.07 -12.53 6.20
C ALA A 239 7.47 -11.07 6.00
N GLU A 240 7.57 -10.61 4.74
CA GLU A 240 7.82 -9.20 4.42
C GLU A 240 6.68 -8.29 4.86
N CYS A 241 5.42 -8.73 4.70
CA CYS A 241 4.27 -8.01 5.22
C CYS A 241 4.33 -7.87 6.75
N ALA A 242 4.67 -8.95 7.46
CA ALA A 242 4.78 -8.93 8.92
C ALA A 242 5.93 -8.02 9.39
N ALA A 243 7.08 -8.03 8.71
CA ALA A 243 8.21 -7.15 8.99
C ALA A 243 7.87 -5.68 8.75
N SER A 244 7.17 -5.38 7.65
CA SER A 244 6.69 -4.04 7.30
C SER A 244 5.66 -3.53 8.31
N ASP A 245 4.67 -4.35 8.69
CA ASP A 245 3.67 -4.01 9.71
C ASP A 245 4.33 -3.72 11.07
N TYR A 246 5.30 -4.54 11.46
CA TYR A 246 6.07 -4.34 12.69
C TYR A 246 6.88 -3.03 12.67
N THR A 247 7.50 -2.70 11.53
CA THR A 247 8.21 -1.43 11.34
C THR A 247 7.25 -0.24 11.48
N ASN A 248 6.09 -0.30 10.85
CA ASN A 248 5.04 0.72 10.99
C ASN A 248 4.58 0.85 12.45
N MET A 249 4.37 -0.28 13.14
CA MET A 249 3.98 -0.31 14.55
C MET A 249 5.00 0.40 15.43
N LYS A 250 6.30 0.15 15.25
CA LYS A 250 7.38 0.82 16.00
C LYS A 250 7.36 2.33 15.82
N GLN A 251 6.96 2.80 14.65
CA GLN A 251 6.83 4.23 14.35
C GLN A 251 5.48 4.82 14.77
N GLY A 252 4.60 4.00 15.36
CA GLY A 252 3.28 4.42 15.84
C GLY A 252 2.22 4.55 14.75
N HIS A 253 2.47 3.98 13.57
CA HIS A 253 1.53 3.93 12.45
C HIS A 253 0.79 2.61 12.41
N TRP A 254 -0.49 2.65 12.06
CA TRP A 254 -1.21 1.46 11.59
C TRP A 254 -1.68 1.72 10.15
N VAL A 255 -1.25 0.84 9.25
CA VAL A 255 -1.71 0.78 7.86
C VAL A 255 -1.79 -0.72 7.49
N PRO A 256 -2.83 -1.18 6.80
CA PRO A 256 -2.80 -2.51 6.21
C PRO A 256 -1.69 -2.57 5.17
N ILE A 257 -0.89 -3.63 5.17
CA ILE A 257 0.17 -3.79 4.16
C ILE A 257 -0.48 -4.35 2.89
N LEU A 258 -0.32 -3.62 1.81
CA LEU A 258 -0.81 -3.98 0.48
C LEU A 258 0.32 -4.69 -0.27
N ALA A 259 0.26 -6.01 -0.36
CA ALA A 259 1.31 -6.80 -1.01
C ALA A 259 0.95 -7.14 -2.46
N ILE A 260 1.96 -7.21 -3.32
CA ILE A 260 1.84 -7.66 -4.71
C ILE A 260 2.94 -8.71 -4.94
N LEU A 261 2.54 -9.89 -5.38
CA LEU A 261 3.43 -10.93 -5.88
C LEU A 261 3.28 -11.02 -7.39
N CYS A 262 4.36 -10.94 -8.16
CA CYS A 262 4.28 -11.11 -9.60
C CYS A 262 5.51 -11.76 -10.26
N ASP A 263 5.27 -12.36 -11.42
CA ASP A 263 6.29 -12.78 -12.39
C ASP A 263 6.17 -12.00 -13.73
N GLY A 264 5.35 -10.94 -13.73
CA GLY A 264 4.98 -10.15 -14.90
C GLY A 264 3.80 -10.70 -15.70
N ASN A 265 3.77 -12.01 -15.93
CA ASN A 265 2.64 -12.66 -16.61
C ASN A 265 1.44 -12.89 -15.67
N ASN A 266 1.71 -12.94 -14.36
CA ASN A 266 0.76 -13.21 -13.31
C ASN A 266 0.99 -12.27 -12.13
N PHE A 267 -0.12 -11.84 -11.51
CA PHE A 267 -0.14 -11.03 -10.30
C PHE A 267 -1.02 -11.70 -9.24
N GLU A 268 -0.64 -11.61 -7.98
CA GLU A 268 -1.51 -11.88 -6.84
C GLU A 268 -1.38 -10.73 -5.84
N PHE A 269 -2.53 -10.20 -5.45
CA PHE A 269 -2.64 -9.08 -4.53
C PHE A 269 -3.03 -9.60 -3.15
N PHE A 270 -2.41 -9.05 -2.12
CA PHE A 270 -2.64 -9.40 -0.73
C PHE A 270 -2.98 -8.16 0.10
N VAL A 271 -3.81 -8.37 1.11
CA VAL A 271 -3.97 -7.41 2.21
C VAL A 271 -3.58 -8.13 3.48
N PHE A 272 -2.59 -7.58 4.18
CA PHE A 272 -2.19 -7.99 5.52
C PHE A 272 -2.80 -7.01 6.52
N ASP A 273 -3.85 -7.43 7.23
CA ASP A 273 -4.49 -6.62 8.27
C ASP A 273 -4.16 -7.18 9.65
N SER A 274 -3.16 -6.58 10.29
CA SER A 274 -2.72 -6.95 11.63
C SER A 274 -3.68 -6.61 12.75
N SER A 275 -4.60 -5.67 12.54
CA SER A 275 -5.60 -5.31 13.52
C SER A 275 -6.73 -6.35 13.54
N ALA A 276 -7.19 -6.77 12.35
CA ALA A 276 -8.20 -7.80 12.21
C ALA A 276 -7.64 -9.22 12.39
N LYS A 277 -6.30 -9.39 12.32
CA LYS A 277 -5.62 -10.70 12.28
C LYS A 277 -6.07 -11.52 11.06
N GLU A 278 -6.21 -10.84 9.93
CA GLU A 278 -6.74 -11.41 8.69
C GLU A 278 -5.81 -11.17 7.52
N ILE A 279 -5.71 -12.19 6.66
CA ILE A 279 -4.97 -12.13 5.41
C ILE A 279 -5.94 -12.35 4.25
N TYR A 280 -5.91 -11.45 3.28
CA TYR A 280 -6.71 -11.53 2.07
C TYR A 280 -5.82 -11.82 0.86
N SER A 281 -6.33 -12.57 -0.10
CA SER A 281 -5.65 -12.87 -1.36
C SER A 281 -6.63 -12.77 -2.53
N SER A 282 -6.20 -12.13 -3.62
CA SER A 282 -6.97 -12.06 -4.87
C SER A 282 -6.96 -13.35 -5.66
N ARG A 283 -6.12 -14.31 -5.24
CA ARG A 283 -5.60 -15.38 -6.09
C ARG A 283 -4.90 -14.80 -7.32
N ARG A 284 -4.50 -15.70 -8.23
CA ARG A 284 -3.79 -15.35 -9.46
C ARG A 284 -4.70 -14.58 -10.41
N ILE A 285 -4.22 -13.42 -10.85
CA ILE A 285 -4.78 -12.57 -11.90
C ILE A 285 -3.78 -12.54 -13.05
N THR A 286 -4.26 -12.66 -14.29
CA THR A 286 -3.42 -12.51 -15.48
C THR A 286 -2.88 -11.09 -15.58
N GLY A 287 -1.57 -10.97 -15.76
CA GLY A 287 -0.83 -9.73 -15.92
C GLY A 287 -0.60 -9.39 -17.39
N ILE A 288 0.67 -9.15 -17.73
CA ILE A 288 1.12 -8.83 -19.09
C ILE A 288 1.03 -10.08 -19.96
N ILE A 289 0.47 -9.92 -21.16
CA ILE A 289 0.41 -10.97 -22.19
C ILE A 289 1.38 -10.53 -23.28
N ALA A 290 2.58 -11.10 -23.27
CA ALA A 290 3.68 -10.75 -24.17
C ALA A 290 4.10 -11.93 -25.08
N ASP A 291 3.19 -12.88 -25.32
CA ASP A 291 3.45 -14.04 -26.16
C ASP A 291 3.94 -13.58 -27.56
N GLU A 292 5.03 -14.17 -28.05
CA GLU A 292 5.59 -13.87 -29.39
C GLU A 292 4.58 -14.11 -30.53
N LEU A 293 3.52 -14.90 -30.26
CA LEU A 293 2.42 -15.22 -31.17
C LEU A 293 1.16 -14.38 -30.93
N GLY A 294 1.16 -13.51 -29.91
CA GLY A 294 0.05 -12.63 -29.56
C GLY A 294 0.00 -11.37 -30.42
N ASP A 295 -1.19 -10.80 -30.60
CA ASP A 295 -1.37 -9.49 -31.24
C ASP A 295 -0.80 -8.39 -30.31
N HIS A 296 -0.09 -7.40 -30.85
CA HIS A 296 0.33 -6.20 -30.11
C HIS A 296 -0.85 -5.51 -29.41
N ALA A 297 -2.07 -5.68 -29.91
CA ALA A 297 -3.28 -5.24 -29.25
C ALA A 297 -3.52 -5.92 -27.88
N ASP A 298 -3.25 -7.22 -27.74
CA ASP A 298 -3.41 -7.95 -26.48
C ASP A 298 -2.38 -7.52 -25.44
N LEU A 299 -1.14 -7.25 -25.88
CA LEU A 299 -0.12 -6.64 -25.05
C LEU A 299 -0.57 -5.26 -24.55
N LEU A 300 -1.03 -4.38 -25.44
CA LEU A 300 -1.50 -3.05 -25.05
C LEU A 300 -2.68 -3.10 -24.06
N LEU A 301 -3.64 -4.00 -24.30
CA LEU A 301 -4.81 -4.18 -23.43
C LEU A 301 -4.45 -4.79 -22.07
N SER A 302 -3.51 -5.73 -22.02
CA SER A 302 -3.03 -6.35 -20.79
C SER A 302 -2.18 -5.37 -19.97
N THR A 303 -1.32 -4.58 -20.61
CA THR A 303 -0.58 -3.46 -19.99
C THR A 303 -1.56 -2.46 -19.39
N LYS A 304 -2.56 -1.99 -20.15
CA LYS A 304 -3.59 -1.06 -19.64
C LYS A 304 -4.25 -1.58 -18.37
N ARG A 305 -4.68 -2.83 -18.40
CA ARG A 305 -5.39 -3.47 -17.28
C ARG A 305 -4.49 -3.60 -16.05
N THR A 306 -3.26 -4.06 -16.24
CA THR A 306 -2.28 -4.26 -15.18
C THR A 306 -1.93 -2.93 -14.52
N CYS A 307 -1.62 -1.89 -15.30
CA CYS A 307 -1.35 -0.56 -14.77
C CYS A 307 -2.55 0.00 -13.98
N GLU A 308 -3.79 -0.21 -14.43
CA GLU A 308 -4.98 0.24 -13.68
C GLU A 308 -5.20 -0.49 -12.34
N TYR A 309 -4.77 -1.76 -12.24
CA TYR A 309 -4.76 -2.48 -10.96
C TYR A 309 -3.68 -1.93 -10.03
N LEU A 310 -2.46 -1.75 -10.55
CA LEU A 310 -1.35 -1.16 -9.79
C LEU A 310 -1.73 0.25 -9.31
N PHE A 311 -2.34 1.06 -10.16
CA PHE A 311 -2.75 2.42 -9.81
C PHE A 311 -3.78 2.45 -8.68
N ASP A 312 -4.78 1.55 -8.71
CA ASP A 312 -5.74 1.42 -7.60
C ASP A 312 -5.03 1.07 -6.28
N TRP A 313 -4.04 0.17 -6.33
CA TRP A 313 -3.22 -0.20 -5.18
C TRP A 313 -2.42 0.97 -4.61
N PHE A 314 -1.76 1.76 -5.48
CA PHE A 314 -1.02 2.95 -5.08
C PHE A 314 -1.90 4.02 -4.46
N VAL A 315 -3.10 4.25 -5.02
CA VAL A 315 -4.07 5.21 -4.46
C VAL A 315 -4.56 4.75 -3.08
N MET A 316 -4.88 3.46 -2.91
CA MET A 316 -5.29 2.94 -1.59
C MET A 316 -4.15 2.99 -0.56
N GLY A 317 -2.93 2.62 -0.96
CA GLY A 317 -1.75 2.71 -0.09
C GLY A 317 -1.50 4.14 0.37
N TYR A 318 -1.61 5.12 -0.53
CA TYR A 318 -1.53 6.54 -0.22
C TYR A 318 -2.59 7.00 0.79
N ILE A 319 -3.86 6.64 0.54
CA ILE A 319 -4.98 7.00 1.42
C ILE A 319 -4.77 6.42 2.82
N ASN A 320 -4.39 5.15 2.93
CA ASN A 320 -4.16 4.50 4.23
C ASN A 320 -3.04 5.21 5.01
N SER A 321 -1.95 5.58 4.34
CA SER A 321 -0.85 6.33 4.96
C SER A 321 -1.26 7.74 5.38
N LEU A 322 -2.04 8.45 4.56
CA LEU A 322 -2.61 9.75 4.93
C LEU A 322 -3.47 9.65 6.19
N GLN A 323 -4.32 8.62 6.27
CA GLN A 323 -5.19 8.39 7.43
C GLN A 323 -4.37 8.13 8.70
N SER A 324 -3.40 7.21 8.61
CA SER A 324 -2.50 6.87 9.70
C SER A 324 -1.70 8.07 10.21
N PHE A 325 -1.13 8.84 9.29
CA PHE A 325 -0.36 10.04 9.63
C PHE A 325 -1.24 11.13 10.24
N GLY A 326 -2.42 11.38 9.66
CA GLY A 326 -3.40 12.34 10.17
C GLY A 326 -3.85 12.02 11.60
N ASP A 327 -4.18 10.75 11.88
CA ASP A 327 -4.55 10.28 13.23
C ASP A 327 -3.40 10.46 14.23
N GLN A 328 -2.17 10.14 13.84
CA GLN A 328 -1.00 10.34 14.70
C GLN A 328 -0.74 11.83 14.99
N SER A 329 -0.88 12.69 13.97
CA SER A 329 -0.74 14.13 14.09
C SER A 329 -1.77 14.73 15.06
N LEU A 330 -3.04 14.31 14.94
CA LEU A 330 -4.12 14.70 15.84
C LEU A 330 -3.82 14.33 17.29
N LYS A 331 -3.41 13.07 17.54
CA LYS A 331 -3.03 12.56 18.88
C LYS A 331 -1.88 13.36 19.51
N ARG A 332 -0.95 13.89 18.71
CA ARG A 332 0.15 14.75 19.20
C ARG A 332 -0.30 16.19 19.49
N SER A 333 -1.37 16.67 18.87
CA SER A 333 -1.82 18.07 18.93
C SER A 333 -2.82 18.41 20.06
N ASN A 334 -2.85 17.65 21.16
CA ASN A 334 -3.82 17.70 22.29
C ASN A 334 -4.07 19.06 22.97
N THR A 335 -3.65 20.20 22.41
CA THR A 335 -3.80 21.53 22.97
C THR A 335 -4.29 22.64 22.00
N LYS A 336 -4.40 22.44 20.68
CA LYS A 336 -5.05 23.39 19.72
C LYS A 336 -5.08 22.82 18.29
N LYS A 337 -6.22 22.95 17.57
CA LYS A 337 -6.31 22.67 16.12
C LYS A 337 -5.30 23.58 15.39
N ARG A 338 -4.37 22.99 14.64
CA ARG A 338 -3.37 23.71 13.84
C ARG A 338 -3.88 23.83 12.40
N GLU A 339 -3.41 24.83 11.65
CA GLU A 339 -3.74 24.96 10.20
C GLU A 339 -3.33 23.72 9.40
N SER A 340 -2.26 23.03 9.83
CA SER A 340 -1.85 21.76 9.24
C SER A 340 -2.92 20.67 9.38
N THR A 341 -3.75 20.69 10.42
CA THR A 341 -4.85 19.73 10.59
C THR A 341 -5.90 19.87 9.49
N SER A 342 -6.28 21.09 9.11
CA SER A 342 -7.21 21.32 7.99
C SER A 342 -6.60 20.92 6.64
N GLN A 343 -5.30 21.12 6.45
CA GLN A 343 -4.60 20.70 5.24
C GLN A 343 -4.60 19.17 5.10
N TRP A 344 -4.40 18.42 6.19
CA TRP A 344 -4.52 16.96 6.19
C TRP A 344 -5.94 16.46 5.91
N GLU A 345 -6.95 17.11 6.52
CA GLU A 345 -8.37 16.79 6.28
C GLU A 345 -8.74 17.02 4.80
N ASN A 346 -8.25 18.11 4.19
CA ASN A 346 -8.47 18.41 2.78
C ASN A 346 -7.76 17.42 1.87
N ALA A 347 -6.47 17.13 2.13
CA ALA A 347 -5.70 16.16 1.35
C ALA A 347 -6.41 14.80 1.34
N LEU A 348 -6.81 14.31 2.52
CA LEU A 348 -7.55 13.06 2.62
C LEU A 348 -8.89 13.09 1.88
N THR A 349 -9.62 14.21 1.94
CA THR A 349 -10.90 14.37 1.23
C THR A 349 -10.70 14.32 -0.30
N ASN A 350 -9.68 15.00 -0.80
CA ASN A 350 -9.32 15.00 -2.21
C ASN A 350 -8.84 13.62 -2.66
N ALA A 351 -8.06 12.90 -1.85
CA ALA A 351 -7.65 11.53 -2.14
C ALA A 351 -8.85 10.56 -2.25
N HIS A 352 -9.81 10.64 -1.32
CA HIS A 352 -11.04 9.82 -1.38
C HIS A 352 -11.89 10.15 -2.61
N THR A 353 -12.03 11.43 -2.92
CA THR A 353 -12.79 11.91 -4.09
C THR A 353 -12.10 11.46 -5.38
N ALA A 354 -10.78 11.56 -5.44
CA ALA A 354 -9.96 11.04 -6.55
C ALA A 354 -10.20 9.54 -6.75
N HIS A 355 -10.09 8.75 -5.68
CA HIS A 355 -10.29 7.29 -5.74
C HIS A 355 -11.68 6.93 -6.26
N TRP A 356 -12.71 7.64 -5.81
CA TRP A 356 -14.07 7.46 -6.31
C TRP A 356 -14.19 7.76 -7.80
N TYR A 357 -13.71 8.92 -8.27
CA TYR A 357 -13.74 9.29 -9.69
C TYR A 357 -13.02 8.26 -10.57
N LEU A 358 -11.85 7.78 -10.13
CA LEU A 358 -11.03 6.83 -10.88
C LEU A 358 -11.71 5.44 -11.01
N ARG A 359 -12.40 4.97 -9.96
CA ARG A 359 -13.16 3.71 -10.03
C ARG A 359 -14.44 3.85 -10.84
N GLU A 360 -15.18 4.94 -10.67
CA GLU A 360 -16.38 5.19 -11.48
C GLU A 360 -16.04 5.39 -12.97
N ALA A 361 -14.88 5.97 -13.27
CA ALA A 361 -14.35 6.04 -14.62
C ALA A 361 -14.13 4.64 -15.22
N ALA A 362 -13.62 3.68 -14.43
CA ALA A 362 -13.48 2.28 -14.88
C ALA A 362 -14.84 1.62 -15.12
N GLU A 363 -15.85 1.88 -14.29
CA GLU A 363 -17.22 1.40 -14.48
C GLU A 363 -17.92 2.04 -15.70
N ALA A 364 -17.70 3.33 -15.94
CA ALA A 364 -18.19 4.03 -17.12
C ALA A 364 -17.61 3.43 -18.41
N ALA A 365 -16.31 3.11 -18.41
CA ALA A 365 -15.65 2.45 -19.54
C ALA A 365 -16.22 1.04 -19.80
N LYS A 366 -16.47 0.24 -18.75
CA LYS A 366 -17.14 -1.07 -18.89
C LYS A 366 -18.52 -0.95 -19.54
N LYS A 367 -19.24 0.14 -19.26
CA LYS A 367 -20.54 0.49 -19.85
C LYS A 367 -20.44 1.18 -21.21
N LYS A 368 -19.25 1.20 -21.84
CA LYS A 368 -18.96 1.83 -23.15
C LYS A 368 -19.21 3.35 -23.20
N ARG A 369 -19.22 4.03 -22.04
CA ARG A 369 -19.31 5.50 -21.95
C ARG A 369 -17.91 6.10 -21.91
N PHE A 370 -17.21 6.05 -23.03
CA PHE A 370 -15.77 6.36 -23.06
C PHE A 370 -15.44 7.83 -22.78
N ASN A 371 -16.22 8.78 -23.28
CA ASN A 371 -16.01 10.20 -23.02
C ASN A 371 -16.21 10.55 -21.53
N ASP A 372 -17.24 9.96 -20.90
CA ASP A 372 -17.49 10.11 -19.47
C ASP A 372 -16.33 9.49 -18.67
N ALA A 373 -15.91 8.27 -19.05
CA ALA A 373 -14.81 7.57 -18.41
C ALA A 373 -13.51 8.38 -18.45
N GLU A 374 -13.19 8.98 -19.60
CA GLU A 374 -11.99 9.82 -19.75
C GLU A 374 -12.10 11.11 -18.91
N THR A 375 -13.25 11.78 -18.95
CA THR A 375 -13.49 12.99 -18.16
C THR A 375 -13.37 12.72 -16.66
N MET A 376 -13.95 11.61 -16.19
CA MET A 376 -13.89 11.19 -14.78
C MET A 376 -12.47 10.78 -14.38
N ALA A 377 -11.75 10.05 -15.24
CA ALA A 377 -10.35 9.70 -14.98
C ALA A 377 -9.47 10.95 -14.86
N GLY A 378 -9.65 11.93 -15.76
CA GLY A 378 -8.92 13.21 -15.71
C GLY A 378 -9.20 13.99 -14.43
N ARG A 379 -10.47 14.10 -14.01
CA ARG A 379 -10.84 14.72 -12.73
C ARG A 379 -10.25 13.98 -11.53
N GLY A 380 -10.29 12.65 -11.55
CA GLY A 380 -9.71 11.83 -10.50
C GLY A 380 -8.21 12.04 -10.36
N LEU A 381 -7.48 12.10 -11.48
CA LEU A 381 -6.05 12.39 -11.47
C LEU A 381 -5.74 13.80 -10.95
N GLU A 382 -6.52 14.80 -11.34
CA GLU A 382 -6.34 16.18 -10.86
C GLU A 382 -6.59 16.30 -9.35
N GLN A 383 -7.65 15.66 -8.85
CA GLN A 383 -7.94 15.59 -7.41
C GLN A 383 -6.82 14.87 -6.64
N LEU A 384 -6.23 13.83 -7.22
CA LEU A 384 -5.11 13.13 -6.61
C LEU A 384 -3.87 14.04 -6.50
N LYS A 385 -3.55 14.81 -7.56
CA LYS A 385 -2.47 15.79 -7.55
C LYS A 385 -2.73 16.89 -6.52
N GLN A 386 -3.96 17.38 -6.45
CA GLN A 386 -4.36 18.39 -5.45
C GLN A 386 -4.20 17.87 -4.02
N SER A 387 -4.59 16.62 -3.76
CA SER A 387 -4.35 15.95 -2.48
C SER A 387 -2.87 15.94 -2.10
N VAL A 388 -2.00 15.62 -3.07
CA VAL A 388 -0.54 15.58 -2.85
C VAL A 388 0.02 16.97 -2.53
N LEU A 389 -0.46 18.02 -3.21
CA LEU A 389 -0.06 19.41 -2.98
C LEU A 389 -0.49 19.95 -1.62
N GLU A 390 -1.60 19.44 -1.08
CA GLU A 390 -2.13 19.88 0.21
C GLU A 390 -1.41 19.27 1.42
N ILE A 391 -0.54 18.29 1.20
CA ILE A 391 0.27 17.70 2.26
C ILE A 391 1.22 18.78 2.81
N PRO A 392 1.15 19.12 4.11
CA PRO A 392 2.04 20.12 4.72
C PRO A 392 3.41 19.52 5.05
N ARG A 393 4.09 19.00 4.02
CA ARG A 393 5.44 18.46 4.07
C ARG A 393 6.15 18.89 2.80
N GLU A 394 7.34 19.46 2.93
CA GLU A 394 8.17 19.75 1.76
C GLU A 394 8.48 18.42 1.05
N PRO A 395 8.26 18.32 -0.27
CA PRO A 395 8.63 17.13 -1.01
C PRO A 395 10.15 16.98 -0.95
N LEU A 396 10.62 15.73 -0.87
CA LEU A 396 12.06 15.42 -0.82
C LEU A 396 12.84 15.96 -2.04
N TYR A 397 12.12 16.21 -3.14
CA TYR A 397 12.64 16.80 -4.35
C TYR A 397 11.60 17.75 -4.95
N GLU A 398 11.76 19.05 -4.70
CA GLU A 398 10.75 20.07 -5.06
C GLU A 398 10.99 20.73 -6.43
N ARG A 399 12.23 20.71 -6.93
CA ARG A 399 12.58 21.39 -8.20
C ARG A 399 12.66 20.39 -9.35
N SER A 400 11.78 20.54 -10.33
CA SER A 400 11.94 19.84 -11.62
C SER A 400 13.27 20.24 -12.26
N LEU A 401 14.02 19.28 -12.79
CA LEU A 401 15.23 19.58 -13.56
C LEU A 401 14.91 20.45 -14.79
N GLU A 402 13.72 20.30 -15.38
CA GLU A 402 13.25 21.12 -16.49
C GLU A 402 13.08 22.60 -16.09
N SER A 403 12.86 22.90 -14.80
CA SER A 403 12.84 24.29 -14.32
C SER A 403 14.23 24.94 -14.32
N LEU A 404 15.29 24.13 -14.36
CA LEU A 404 16.67 24.60 -14.47
C LEU A 404 17.12 24.69 -15.93
N TRP A 405 16.44 24.00 -16.83
CA TRP A 405 16.73 23.99 -18.26
C TRP A 405 15.50 23.54 -19.07
N ASP A 406 14.90 24.48 -19.80
CA ASP A 406 13.71 24.28 -20.63
C ASP A 406 14.02 23.77 -22.04
N GLY A 407 15.29 23.52 -22.35
CA GLY A 407 15.75 23.08 -23.66
C GLY A 407 15.80 24.18 -24.73
N SER A 408 15.58 25.45 -24.37
CA SER A 408 15.58 26.57 -25.33
C SER A 408 16.97 26.96 -25.85
N ALA A 409 18.03 26.57 -25.13
CA ALA A 409 19.44 26.73 -25.51
C ALA A 409 20.23 25.46 -25.09
N PRO A 410 21.46 25.22 -25.58
CA PRO A 410 22.33 24.16 -25.06
C PRO A 410 22.50 24.27 -23.53
N LEU A 411 22.63 23.13 -22.84
CA LEU A 411 22.68 23.08 -21.38
C LEU A 411 23.88 23.87 -20.82
N GLU A 412 25.02 23.81 -21.52
CA GLU A 412 26.26 24.50 -21.20
C GLU A 412 26.08 26.02 -21.23
N GLU A 413 25.30 26.52 -22.19
CA GLU A 413 24.97 27.94 -22.33
C GLU A 413 23.99 28.36 -21.22
N ALA A 414 22.93 27.58 -21.02
CA ALA A 414 21.90 27.83 -20.00
C ALA A 414 22.47 27.84 -18.57
N LEU A 415 23.54 27.09 -18.31
CA LEU A 415 24.19 26.98 -17.00
C LEU A 415 25.57 27.65 -16.93
N SER A 416 25.92 28.49 -17.91
CA SER A 416 27.21 29.18 -18.00
C SER A 416 27.60 29.96 -16.73
N ASN A 417 26.62 30.51 -16.01
CA ASN A 417 26.82 31.25 -14.76
C ASN A 417 27.23 30.37 -13.56
N ARG A 418 27.21 29.03 -13.69
CA ARG A 418 27.51 28.11 -12.57
C ARG A 418 28.94 27.58 -12.55
N ASN A 419 29.81 27.96 -13.49
CA ASN A 419 31.20 27.46 -13.60
C ASN A 419 31.30 25.92 -13.49
N ILE A 420 30.39 25.20 -14.17
CA ILE A 420 30.37 23.73 -14.14
C ILE A 420 31.19 23.14 -15.30
N PHE A 421 31.49 23.95 -16.32
CA PHE A 421 32.18 23.56 -17.54
C PHE A 421 33.40 24.44 -17.80
#